data_AF-A0A485PTG2-F1
#
_entry.id   AF-A0A485PTG2-F1
#
_cell.length_a   1.000
_cell.length_b   1.000
_cell.length_c   1.000
_cell.angle_alpha   90.00
_cell.angle_beta   90.00
_cell.angle_gamma   90.00
#
_symmetry.space_group_name_H-M   'P 1'
#
loop_
_entity.id
_entity.type
_entity.pdbx_description
1 polymer ?
#
loop_
_entity_poly.entity_id
_entity_poly.type
_entity_poly.pdbx_seq_one_letter_code
_entity_poly.pdbx_strand_id
1 'polypeptide(L)'
;MGGGVHFDEEKTWTDDFRNYNLYYVAAHELGHSLGLLHSDDIGSLMFPRYIYYGDALLSPKDIDAIQAIYGEHKVKMLDKQLGV
;
A
#
# COMPACT_ATOMS: atom_id res chain seq x y z
N MET A 1 14.85 0.28 -14.50
CA MET A 1 13.52 -0.34 -14.55
C MET A 1 13.63 -1.72 -13.93
N GLY A 2 13.01 -1.94 -12.78
CA GLY A 2 13.02 -3.21 -12.09
C GLY A 2 12.00 -3.14 -10.95
N GLY A 3 10.77 -3.58 -11.23
CA GLY A 3 9.67 -3.69 -10.25
C GLY A 3 9.67 -5.06 -9.56
N GLY A 4 10.87 -5.62 -9.33
CA GLY A 4 11.02 -6.87 -8.61
C GLY A 4 10.97 -6.59 -7.11
N VAL A 5 10.16 -7.36 -6.39
CA VAL A 5 10.12 -7.34 -4.93
C VAL A 5 10.89 -8.54 -4.40
N HIS A 6 11.79 -8.31 -3.45
CA HIS A 6 12.55 -9.34 -2.77
C HIS A 6 12.26 -9.27 -1.27
N PHE A 7 11.85 -10.40 -0.70
CA PHE A 7 11.56 -10.51 0.73
C PHE A 7 12.69 -11.24 1.44
N ASP A 8 13.07 -10.76 2.63
CA ASP A 8 14.11 -11.35 3.46
C ASP A 8 13.65 -12.70 4.06
N GLU A 9 14.32 -13.79 3.69
CA GLU A 9 14.01 -15.14 4.17
C GLU A 9 14.36 -15.35 5.65
N GLU A 10 15.16 -14.46 6.26
CA GLU A 10 15.46 -14.53 7.70
C GLU A 10 14.28 -14.07 8.57
N LYS A 11 13.23 -13.47 7.97
CA LYS A 11 12.03 -13.06 8.70
C LYS A 11 11.03 -14.22 8.81
N THR A 12 10.43 -14.37 9.99
CA THR A 12 9.22 -15.18 10.16
C THR A 12 8.04 -14.44 9.57
N TRP A 13 7.61 -14.87 8.39
CA TRP A 13 6.42 -14.36 7.72
C TRP A 13 5.14 -14.90 8.34
N THR A 14 4.18 -14.02 8.57
CA THR A 14 2.89 -14.32 9.19
C THR A 14 1.74 -13.82 8.31
N ASP A 15 0.55 -14.33 8.59
CA ASP A 15 -0.73 -13.90 8.02
C ASP A 15 -1.63 -13.24 9.08
N ASP A 16 -1.13 -13.03 10.30
CA ASP A 16 -1.84 -12.44 11.42
C ASP A 16 -1.13 -11.18 11.98
N PHE A 17 -1.52 -10.74 13.18
CA PHE A 17 -1.01 -9.52 13.82
C PHE A 17 0.47 -9.59 14.25
N ARG A 18 1.07 -10.78 14.27
CA ARG A 18 2.47 -10.95 14.68
C ARG A 18 3.39 -10.45 13.57
N ASN A 19 4.52 -9.87 13.95
CA ASN A 19 5.48 -9.40 12.95
C ASN A 19 6.26 -10.59 12.35
N TYR A 20 6.52 -10.65 11.05
CA TYR A 20 6.16 -9.68 9.99
C TYR A 20 5.00 -10.20 9.15
N ASN A 21 3.91 -9.44 9.07
CA ASN A 21 2.77 -9.80 8.24
C ASN A 21 3.13 -9.64 6.75
N LEU A 22 3.12 -10.75 6.01
CA LEU A 22 3.55 -10.78 4.61
C LEU A 22 2.64 -9.94 3.72
N TYR A 23 1.33 -9.90 4.00
CA TYR A 23 0.38 -9.09 3.24
C TYR A 23 0.71 -7.59 3.34
N TYR A 24 1.02 -7.11 4.54
CA TYR A 24 1.40 -5.71 4.76
C TYR A 24 2.72 -5.34 4.08
N VAL A 25 3.77 -6.16 4.26
CA VAL A 25 5.07 -5.89 3.65
C VAL A 25 4.98 -5.98 2.13
N ALA A 26 4.28 -6.99 1.59
CA ALA A 26 4.10 -7.11 0.15
C ALA A 26 3.36 -5.92 -0.45
N ALA A 27 2.31 -5.42 0.22
CA ALA A 27 1.60 -4.25 -0.26
C ALA A 27 2.49 -2.99 -0.31
N HIS A 28 3.35 -2.78 0.70
CA HIS A 28 4.34 -1.70 0.72
C HIS A 28 5.32 -1.79 -0.46
N GLU A 29 5.94 -2.95 -0.67
CA GLU A 29 6.92 -3.13 -1.74
C GLU A 29 6.28 -3.09 -3.15
N LEU A 30 5.03 -3.53 -3.28
CA LEU A 30 4.26 -3.33 -4.50
C LEU A 30 3.99 -1.84 -4.76
N GLY A 31 3.77 -1.04 -3.72
CA GLY A 31 3.72 0.42 -3.83
C GLY A 31 4.97 0.99 -4.47
N HIS A 32 6.16 0.58 -4.01
CA HIS A 32 7.43 0.95 -4.65
C HIS A 32 7.53 0.47 -6.10
N SER A 33 7.09 -0.77 -6.37
CA SER A 33 7.09 -1.33 -7.73
C SER A 33 6.17 -0.55 -8.69
N LEU A 34 5.11 0.05 -8.16
CA LEU A 34 4.19 0.94 -8.86
C LEU A 34 4.65 2.41 -8.88
N GLY A 35 5.82 2.73 -8.32
CA GLY A 35 6.42 4.07 -8.37
C GLY A 35 6.09 4.98 -7.19
N LEU A 36 5.47 4.47 -6.12
CA LEU A 36 5.31 5.23 -4.89
C LEU A 36 6.64 5.35 -4.14
N LEU A 37 6.88 6.52 -3.57
CA LEU A 37 7.96 6.75 -2.62
C LEU A 37 7.45 6.64 -1.19
N HIS A 38 8.37 6.59 -0.23
CA HIS A 38 8.02 6.63 1.17
C HIS A 38 7.19 7.88 1.51
N SER A 39 6.17 7.69 2.34
CA SER A 39 5.36 8.75 2.93
C SER A 39 5.95 9.20 4.27
N ASP A 40 5.74 10.47 4.61
CA ASP A 40 6.02 11.02 5.94
C ASP A 40 4.88 10.78 6.95
N ASP A 41 3.72 10.34 6.45
CA ASP A 41 2.56 10.02 7.27
C ASP A 41 2.72 8.66 7.92
N ILE A 42 2.68 8.63 9.24
CA ILE A 42 2.79 7.38 10.00
C ILE A 42 1.67 6.41 9.65
N GLY A 43 0.47 6.89 9.30
CA GLY A 43 -0.67 6.04 8.96
C GLY A 43 -0.65 5.50 7.53
N SER A 44 0.31 5.92 6.71
CA SER A 44 0.43 5.47 5.32
C SER A 44 1.05 4.09 5.25
N LEU A 45 0.53 3.24 4.36
CA LEU A 45 1.17 1.97 4.03
C LEU A 45 2.61 2.19 3.57
N MET A 46 2.88 3.29 2.87
CA MET A 46 4.21 3.67 2.39
C MET A 46 5.09 4.34 3.46
N PHE A 47 4.73 4.32 4.74
CA PHE A 47 5.62 4.78 5.80
C PHE A 47 6.87 3.88 5.89
N PRO A 48 8.10 4.41 6.00
CA PRO A 48 9.35 3.64 5.89
C PRO A 48 9.63 2.65 7.03
N ARG A 49 8.73 2.54 8.02
CA ARG A 49 8.85 1.57 9.12
C ARG A 49 7.61 0.69 9.13
N TYR A 50 7.83 -0.60 9.37
CA TYR A 50 6.74 -1.56 9.52
C TYR A 50 5.82 -1.15 10.69
N ILE A 51 4.54 -0.95 10.39
CA ILE A 51 3.48 -0.77 11.37
C ILE A 51 2.26 -1.58 10.89
N TYR A 52 1.66 -2.34 11.80
CA TYR A 52 0.47 -3.14 11.53
C TYR A 52 -0.78 -2.40 12.06
N TYR A 53 -1.73 -2.13 11.17
CA TYR A 53 -2.96 -1.38 11.48
C TYR A 53 -4.24 -2.23 11.46
N GLY A 54 -4.12 -3.57 11.35
CA GLY A 54 -5.28 -4.46 11.32
C GLY A 54 -5.92 -4.55 9.94
N ASP A 55 -7.20 -4.18 9.83
CA ASP A 55 -7.97 -4.35 8.59
C ASP A 55 -7.82 -3.18 7.61
N ALA A 56 -7.43 -1.99 8.10
CA ALA A 56 -7.24 -0.81 7.28
C ALA A 56 -5.83 -0.78 6.68
N LEU A 57 -5.71 -1.20 5.41
CA LEU A 57 -4.42 -1.25 4.72
C LEU A 57 -4.02 0.11 4.10
N LEU A 58 -4.91 0.76 3.35
CA LEU A 58 -4.60 1.97 2.60
C LEU A 58 -5.13 3.22 3.32
N SER A 59 -4.24 4.17 3.58
CA SER A 59 -4.62 5.52 4.00
C SER A 59 -5.13 6.35 2.82
N PRO A 60 -5.86 7.47 3.07
CA PRO A 60 -6.18 8.44 2.02
C PRO A 60 -4.94 8.92 1.25
N LYS A 61 -3.80 9.12 1.93
CA LYS A 61 -2.55 9.51 1.27
C LYS A 61 -2.03 8.46 0.29
N ASP A 62 -2.15 7.17 0.62
CA ASP A 62 -1.73 6.09 -0.28
C ASP A 62 -2.60 6.08 -1.56
N ILE A 63 -3.91 6.31 -1.37
CA ILE A 63 -4.89 6.38 -2.47
C ILE A 63 -4.60 7.60 -3.35
N ASP A 64 -4.44 8.78 -2.77
CA ASP A 64 -4.17 10.01 -3.50
C ASP A 64 -2.85 9.90 -4.30
N ALA A 65 -1.82 9.33 -3.68
CA ALA A 65 -0.51 9.17 -4.31
C ALA A 65 -0.55 8.23 -5.52
N ILE A 66 -1.20 7.07 -5.41
CA ILE A 66 -1.28 6.14 -6.55
C ILE A 66 -2.18 6.67 -7.66
N GLN A 67 -3.26 7.38 -7.31
CA GLN A 67 -4.15 8.02 -8.27
C GLN A 67 -3.49 9.21 -8.97
N ALA A 68 -2.52 9.89 -8.34
CA ALA A 68 -1.73 10.92 -9.01
C ALA A 68 -0.86 10.35 -10.15
N ILE A 69 -0.47 9.06 -10.08
CA ILE A 69 0.33 8.39 -11.11
C ILE A 69 -0.57 7.78 -12.20
N TYR A 70 -1.65 7.09 -11.80
CA TYR A 70 -2.43 6.24 -12.72
C TYR A 70 -3.88 6.70 -12.94
N GLY A 71 -4.34 7.72 -12.22
CA GLY A 71 -5.73 8.20 -12.23
C GLY A 71 -6.65 7.42 -11.29
N GLU A 72 -7.87 7.96 -11.10
CA GLU A 72 -8.90 7.30 -10.32
C GLU A 72 -9.46 6.06 -11.03
N HIS A 73 -9.93 5.10 -10.23
CA HIS A 73 -10.63 3.93 -10.77
C HIS A 73 -11.95 4.35 -11.44
N LYS A 74 -12.16 3.93 -12.69
CA LYS A 74 -13.31 4.36 -13.51
C LYS A 74 -14.67 4.10 -12.87
N VAL A 75 -14.81 3.05 -12.05
CA VAL A 75 -16.07 2.76 -11.33
C VAL A 75 -16.37 3.84 -10.29
N LYS A 76 -15.36 4.29 -9.51
CA LYS A 76 -15.56 5.40 -8.55
C LYS A 76 -15.95 6.71 -9.25
N MET A 77 -15.42 6.95 -10.44
CA MET A 77 -15.80 8.09 -11.27
C MET A 77 -17.27 8.00 -11.70
N LEU A 78 -17.72 6.79 -12.08
CA LEU A 78 -19.09 6.56 -12.48
C LEU A 78 -20.07 6.69 -11.29
N ASP A 79 -19.73 6.14 -10.12
CA ASP A 79 -20.54 6.26 -8.90
C ASP A 79 -20.72 7.74 -8.52
N LYS A 80 -19.63 8.52 -8.56
CA LYS A 80 -19.67 9.98 -8.32
C LYS A 80 -20.50 10.73 -9.37
N GLN A 81 -20.47 10.31 -10.63
CA GLN A 81 -21.27 10.90 -11.70
C GLN A 81 -22.76 10.55 -11.58
N LEU A 82 -23.08 9.35 -11.09
CA LEU A 82 -24.44 8.85 -10.92
C LEU A 82 -25.05 9.19 -9.56
N GLY A 83 -24.25 9.68 -8.60
CA GLY A 83 -24.71 10.00 -7.25
C GLY A 83 -25.18 8.77 -6.47
N VAL A 84 -24.63 7.60 -6.79
CA VAL A 84 -24.94 6.30 -6.16
C VAL A 84 -23.80 5.84 -5.26
#